data_AF-W4RRE4-F1
#
_entry.id   AF-W4RRE4-F1
#
_cell.length_a   1.000
_cell.length_b   1.000
_cell.length_c   1.000
_cell.angle_alpha   90.00
_cell.angle_beta   90.00
_cell.angle_gamma   90.00
#
_symmetry.space_group_name_H-M   'P 1'
#
loop_
_entity.id
_entity.type
_entity.pdbx_description
1 polymer ?
#
loop_
_entity_poly.entity_id
_entity_poly.type
_entity_poly.pdbx_seq_one_letter_code
_entity_poly.pdbx_strand_id
1 'polypeptide(L)'
;MILAPNRLFIDYISDVLPELGVGKINQTTYTDYIRAALGKKIKVIPPEKKLLALVEGKTKDERISKISTYKGSLEFKAVLDAYIKDIEKKLAPTEDFFVDKYRLMKSQKLRRLFLKEYRYLPVYSRVEKIKQLLTHHVKTKKTQILTRFEEKYEEALEKALYGIKDDEKRRKKVVALMDGKEKRNEQLQSSIKIAVKSYMNTFEKKDIYTLYQELMTSEELLAAYTVDMSAEEIKQLANYSSSIFQKKAYELEDLAPLFYLKVKLLGIDEKHKMKSVFIDEAQDYSYFQFIALKEGFDTNLFTIVGDLARVSMHIAAQGAGSR
;
A
#
# COMPACT_ATOMS: atom_id res chain seq x y z
N MET A 1 -14.19 -13.93 15.45
CA MET A 1 -13.67 -12.78 16.23
C MET A 1 -14.87 -11.98 16.70
N ILE A 2 -14.83 -11.45 17.91
CA ILE A 2 -15.86 -10.56 18.45
C ILE A 2 -15.25 -9.16 18.53
N LEU A 3 -15.93 -8.18 17.92
CA LEU A 3 -15.63 -6.76 18.03
C LEU A 3 -16.65 -6.13 18.98
N ALA A 4 -16.15 -5.74 20.16
CA ALA A 4 -16.94 -5.11 21.21
C ALA A 4 -16.64 -3.60 21.27
N PRO A 5 -17.57 -2.77 21.79
CA PRO A 5 -17.42 -1.31 21.83
C PRO A 5 -16.27 -0.85 22.74
N ASN A 6 -16.07 -1.53 23.88
CA ASN A 6 -15.00 -1.23 24.81
C ASN A 6 -14.55 -2.49 25.59
N ARG A 7 -13.50 -2.35 26.41
CA ARG A 7 -12.90 -3.47 27.15
C ARG A 7 -13.79 -4.05 28.25
N LEU A 8 -14.64 -3.24 28.89
CA LEU A 8 -15.56 -3.75 29.92
C LEU A 8 -16.55 -4.77 29.33
N PHE A 9 -17.01 -4.56 28.09
CA PHE A 9 -17.83 -5.55 27.39
C PHE A 9 -17.05 -6.81 27.03
N ILE A 10 -15.77 -6.69 26.69
CA ILE A 10 -14.89 -7.85 26.43
C ILE A 10 -14.75 -8.70 27.70
N ASP A 11 -14.53 -8.05 28.84
CA ASP A 11 -14.39 -8.73 30.13
C ASP A 11 -15.71 -9.44 30.50
N TYR A 12 -16.86 -8.77 30.33
CA TYR A 12 -18.18 -9.37 30.52
C TYR A 12 -18.44 -10.60 29.64
N ILE A 13 -18.15 -10.49 28.33
CA ILE A 13 -18.31 -11.61 27.39
C ILE A 13 -17.39 -12.78 27.78
N SER A 14 -16.18 -12.48 28.24
CA SER A 14 -15.21 -13.49 28.68
C SER A 14 -15.64 -14.23 29.94
N ASP A 15 -16.30 -13.55 30.88
CA ASP A 15 -16.80 -14.13 32.12
C ASP A 15 -18.04 -15.02 31.91
N VAL A 16 -18.86 -14.72 30.89
CA VAL A 16 -20.12 -15.43 30.61
C VAL A 16 -19.96 -16.59 29.62
N LEU A 17 -18.93 -16.59 28.77
CA LEU A 17 -18.68 -17.65 27.77
C LEU A 17 -17.76 -18.84 28.15
N PRO A 18 -17.28 -19.06 29.40
CA PRO A 18 -16.31 -20.13 29.66
C PRO A 18 -16.85 -21.55 29.41
N GLU A 19 -18.18 -21.77 29.49
CA GLU A 19 -18.78 -23.12 29.40
C GLU A 19 -18.88 -23.70 27.97
N LEU A 20 -18.69 -22.90 26.92
CA LEU A 20 -18.87 -23.34 25.52
C LEU A 20 -17.59 -23.86 24.85
N GLY A 21 -16.48 -24.05 25.59
CA GLY A 21 -15.21 -24.55 25.03
C GLY A 21 -14.50 -23.56 24.08
N VAL A 22 -14.78 -22.26 24.26
CA VAL A 22 -14.52 -21.19 23.28
C VAL A 22 -13.20 -20.44 23.49
N GLY A 23 -12.23 -21.04 24.19
CA GLY A 23 -10.96 -20.40 24.56
C GLY A 23 -10.05 -19.93 23.39
N LYS A 24 -10.51 -20.02 22.14
CA LYS A 24 -9.81 -19.56 20.93
C LYS A 24 -10.51 -18.39 20.20
N ILE A 25 -11.61 -17.84 20.71
CA ILE A 25 -12.22 -16.65 20.08
C ILE A 25 -11.39 -15.40 20.41
N ASN A 26 -10.88 -14.75 19.36
CA ASN A 26 -10.29 -13.43 19.47
C ASN A 26 -11.38 -12.40 19.80
N GLN A 27 -11.26 -11.74 20.96
CA GLN A 27 -12.14 -10.67 21.42
C GLN A 27 -11.32 -9.38 21.53
N THR A 28 -11.77 -8.31 20.87
CA THR A 28 -11.02 -7.06 20.82
C THR A 28 -11.93 -5.88 20.48
N THR A 29 -11.42 -4.66 20.60
CA THR A 29 -12.12 -3.47 20.12
C THR A 29 -11.73 -3.17 18.67
N TYR A 30 -12.57 -2.45 17.93
CA TYR A 30 -12.23 -2.02 16.57
C TYR A 30 -10.86 -1.30 16.53
N THR A 31 -10.66 -0.32 17.41
CA THR A 31 -9.43 0.47 17.47
C THR A 31 -8.20 -0.39 17.75
N ASP A 32 -8.29 -1.32 18.70
CA ASP A 32 -7.16 -2.19 19.07
C ASP A 32 -6.85 -3.20 17.95
N TYR A 33 -7.87 -3.77 17.31
CA TYR A 33 -7.71 -4.62 16.13
C TYR A 33 -6.98 -3.87 15.01
N ILE A 34 -7.49 -2.70 14.61
CA ILE A 34 -6.91 -1.95 13.48
C ILE A 34 -5.48 -1.52 13.79
N ARG A 35 -5.18 -1.07 15.02
CA ARG A 35 -3.80 -0.75 15.41
C ARG A 35 -2.86 -1.96 15.30
N ALA A 36 -3.29 -3.12 15.79
CA ALA A 36 -2.52 -4.34 15.70
C ALA A 36 -2.31 -4.74 14.23
N ALA A 37 -3.38 -4.68 13.44
CA ALA A 37 -3.36 -5.04 12.03
C ALA A 37 -2.58 -4.05 11.17
N LEU A 38 -2.49 -2.76 11.53
CA LEU A 38 -1.68 -1.75 10.85
C LEU A 38 -0.18 -1.93 11.10
N GLY A 39 0.21 -2.39 12.29
CA GLY A 39 1.58 -2.80 12.63
C GLY A 39 2.52 -1.67 13.08
N LYS A 40 2.13 -0.40 12.98
CA LYS A 40 2.80 0.72 13.66
C LYS A 40 1.96 1.23 14.83
N LYS A 41 2.63 1.61 15.93
CA LYS A 41 2.00 2.29 17.06
C LYS A 41 1.57 3.70 16.62
N ILE A 42 0.30 3.85 16.27
CA ILE A 42 -0.30 5.15 15.99
C ILE A 42 -1.00 5.68 17.24
N LYS A 43 -0.83 6.98 17.51
CA LYS A 43 -1.60 7.70 18.53
C LYS A 43 -2.96 8.01 17.94
N VAL A 44 -4.02 7.47 18.53
CA VAL A 44 -5.40 7.82 18.15
C VAL A 44 -5.97 8.71 19.25
N ILE A 45 -6.55 9.84 18.86
CA ILE A 45 -7.22 10.74 19.79
C ILE A 45 -8.47 10.02 20.33
N PRO A 46 -8.66 9.96 21.66
CA PRO A 46 -9.85 9.33 22.22
C PRO A 46 -11.13 10.02 21.70
N PRO A 47 -12.13 9.27 21.23
CA PRO A 47 -13.37 9.84 20.68
C PRO A 47 -14.09 10.75 21.67
N GLU A 48 -14.01 10.45 22.98
CA GLU A 48 -14.67 11.25 24.02
C GLU A 48 -14.15 12.70 24.04
N LYS A 49 -12.88 12.94 23.72
CA LYS A 49 -12.33 14.31 23.67
C LYS A 49 -12.98 15.15 22.58
N LYS A 50 -13.33 14.51 21.47
CA LYS A 50 -14.00 15.16 20.34
C LYS A 50 -15.46 15.44 20.69
N LEU A 51 -16.14 14.49 21.34
CA LEU A 51 -17.50 14.68 21.85
C LEU A 51 -17.57 15.82 22.88
N LEU A 52 -16.64 15.86 23.84
CA LEU A 52 -16.54 16.94 24.83
C LEU A 52 -16.35 18.31 24.15
N ALA A 53 -15.48 18.40 23.14
CA ALA A 53 -15.30 19.65 22.39
C ALA A 53 -16.57 20.12 21.66
N LEU A 54 -17.37 19.18 21.14
CA LEU A 54 -18.66 19.46 20.49
C LEU A 54 -19.73 19.88 21.52
N VAL A 55 -19.83 19.19 22.66
CA VAL A 55 -20.83 19.44 23.71
C VAL A 55 -20.55 20.73 24.48
N GLU A 56 -19.28 21.04 24.78
CA GLU A 56 -18.89 22.24 25.52
C GLU A 56 -19.04 23.54 24.71
N GLY A 57 -19.49 23.49 23.45
CA GLY A 57 -19.71 24.68 22.62
C GLY A 57 -18.45 25.48 22.28
N LYS A 58 -17.26 25.00 22.69
CA LYS A 58 -15.94 25.56 22.31
C LYS A 58 -15.69 25.50 20.81
N THR A 59 -16.39 24.60 20.13
CA THR A 59 -16.48 24.50 18.68
C THR A 59 -17.95 24.38 18.29
N LYS A 60 -18.60 25.48 17.91
CA LYS A 60 -19.91 25.51 17.24
C LYS A 60 -19.88 24.91 15.82
N ASP A 61 -19.00 23.93 15.59
CA ASP A 61 -18.66 23.50 14.24
C ASP A 61 -19.38 22.22 13.86
N GLU A 62 -20.58 22.39 13.29
CA GLU A 62 -21.13 21.44 12.32
C GLU A 62 -20.05 20.94 11.34
N ARG A 63 -19.07 21.79 11.02
CA ARG A 63 -17.90 21.47 10.19
C ARG A 63 -17.11 20.25 10.68
N ILE A 64 -16.81 20.14 11.98
CA ILE A 64 -16.04 19.01 12.52
C ILE A 64 -16.85 17.71 12.39
N SER A 65 -18.16 17.78 12.67
CA SER A 65 -19.06 16.63 12.50
C SER A 65 -19.17 16.20 11.03
N LYS A 66 -19.28 17.16 10.10
CA LYS A 66 -19.29 16.91 8.65
C LYS A 66 -18.00 16.26 8.17
N ILE A 67 -16.83 16.74 8.62
CA ILE A 67 -15.53 16.12 8.29
C ILE A 67 -15.46 14.67 8.77
N SER A 68 -15.91 14.42 10.01
CA SER A 68 -15.88 13.06 10.60
C SER A 68 -16.80 12.11 9.84
N THR A 69 -18.01 12.58 9.53
CA THR A 69 -18.99 11.86 8.73
C THR A 69 -18.45 11.54 7.34
N TYR A 70 -17.86 12.53 6.67
CA TYR A 70 -17.29 12.39 5.34
C TYR A 70 -16.16 11.35 5.32
N LYS A 71 -15.20 11.40 6.25
CA LYS A 71 -14.12 10.39 6.34
C LYS A 71 -14.65 8.96 6.53
N GLY A 72 -15.82 8.80 7.16
CA GLY A 72 -16.49 7.51 7.37
C GLY A 72 -17.44 7.08 6.24
N SER A 73 -17.59 7.88 5.19
CA SER A 73 -18.63 7.71 4.18
C SER A 73 -18.18 6.89 2.96
N LEU A 74 -19.13 6.52 2.11
CA LEU A 74 -18.85 5.78 0.87
C LEU A 74 -18.22 6.68 -0.20
N GLU A 75 -18.53 7.96 -0.17
CA GLU A 75 -17.96 9.00 -1.02
C GLU A 75 -16.45 9.09 -0.78
N PHE A 76 -16.00 9.13 0.48
CA PHE A 76 -14.57 9.14 0.77
C PHE A 76 -13.86 7.82 0.42
N LYS A 77 -14.56 6.69 0.50
CA LYS A 77 -14.04 5.42 -0.02
C LYS A 77 -13.82 5.49 -1.54
N ALA A 78 -14.72 6.12 -2.30
CA ALA A 78 -14.55 6.31 -3.74
C ALA A 78 -13.35 7.21 -4.07
N VAL A 79 -13.13 8.26 -3.27
CA VAL A 79 -11.92 9.12 -3.34
C VAL A 79 -10.66 8.28 -3.17
N LEU A 80 -10.63 7.41 -2.15
CA LEU A 80 -9.49 6.52 -1.93
C LEU A 80 -9.29 5.51 -3.05
N ASP A 81 -10.35 4.96 -3.63
CA ASP A 81 -10.24 4.07 -4.79
C ASP A 81 -9.61 4.76 -5.99
N ALA A 82 -10.02 6.00 -6.27
CA ALA A 82 -9.46 6.81 -7.35
C ALA A 82 -7.97 7.11 -7.10
N TYR A 83 -7.62 7.49 -5.87
CA TYR A 83 -6.24 7.72 -5.46
C TYR A 83 -5.37 6.46 -5.59
N ILE A 84 -5.86 5.31 -5.12
CA ILE A 84 -5.16 4.01 -5.25
C ILE A 84 -4.95 3.64 -6.72
N LYS A 85 -5.94 3.88 -7.59
CA LYS A 85 -5.84 3.62 -9.02
C LYS A 85 -4.76 4.48 -9.68
N ASP A 86 -4.58 5.72 -9.24
CA ASP A 86 -3.50 6.57 -9.73
C ASP A 86 -2.13 6.14 -9.20
N ILE A 87 -2.03 5.70 -7.95
CA ILE A 87 -0.82 5.06 -7.41
C ILE A 87 -0.46 3.82 -8.25
N GLU A 88 -1.45 2.98 -8.58
CA GLU A 88 -1.27 1.79 -9.42
C GLU A 88 -0.73 2.17 -10.82
N LYS A 89 -1.26 3.23 -11.46
CA LYS A 89 -0.75 3.70 -12.74
C LYS A 89 0.68 4.23 -12.64
N LYS A 90 1.01 5.00 -11.60
CA LYS A 90 2.35 5.57 -11.38
C LYS A 90 3.41 4.51 -11.12
N LEU A 91 3.04 3.43 -10.42
CA LEU A 91 3.92 2.29 -10.16
C LEU A 91 4.04 1.32 -11.35
N ALA A 92 3.26 1.50 -12.41
CA ALA A 92 3.30 0.59 -13.54
C ALA A 92 4.63 0.76 -14.31
N PRO A 93 5.33 -0.35 -14.64
CA PRO A 93 6.59 -0.28 -15.37
C PRO A 93 6.49 0.48 -16.70
N THR A 94 7.35 1.48 -16.88
CA THR A 94 7.43 2.29 -18.12
C THR A 94 8.68 1.97 -18.96
N GLU A 95 9.75 1.51 -18.33
CA GLU A 95 11.04 1.26 -18.97
C GLU A 95 11.29 -0.23 -19.27
N ASP A 96 11.98 -0.48 -20.39
CA ASP A 96 12.49 -1.80 -20.76
C ASP A 96 13.55 -2.25 -19.74
N PHE A 97 13.60 -3.54 -19.43
CA PHE A 97 14.57 -4.09 -18.51
C PHE A 97 15.81 -4.60 -19.24
N PHE A 98 16.95 -4.01 -18.93
CA PHE A 98 18.26 -4.34 -19.51
C PHE A 98 19.21 -4.91 -18.47
N VAL A 99 20.11 -5.76 -18.93
CA VAL A 99 21.34 -6.11 -18.24
C VAL A 99 22.48 -5.70 -19.15
N ASP A 100 23.24 -4.68 -18.73
CA ASP A 100 24.25 -4.07 -19.57
C ASP A 100 23.63 -3.62 -20.92
N LYS A 101 24.06 -4.17 -22.06
CA LYS A 101 23.49 -3.86 -23.39
C LYS A 101 22.39 -4.82 -23.83
N TYR A 102 22.12 -5.86 -23.04
CA TYR A 102 21.17 -6.91 -23.40
C TYR A 102 19.78 -6.56 -22.87
N ARG A 103 18.81 -6.39 -23.77
CA ARG A 103 17.40 -6.27 -23.36
C ARG A 103 16.85 -7.63 -22.96
N LEU A 104 16.43 -7.77 -21.71
CA LEU A 104 15.83 -9.02 -21.21
C LEU A 104 14.32 -9.00 -21.33
N MET A 105 13.67 -7.85 -21.07
CA MET A 105 12.21 -7.74 -21.14
C MET A 105 11.77 -6.35 -21.60
N LYS A 106 10.68 -6.31 -22.36
CA LYS A 106 10.03 -5.05 -22.77
C LYS A 106 9.12 -4.51 -21.66
N SER A 107 9.05 -3.19 -21.53
CA SER A 107 8.19 -2.46 -20.61
C SER A 107 6.72 -2.83 -20.80
N GLN A 108 6.28 -2.96 -22.06
CA GLN A 108 4.91 -3.34 -22.42
C GLN A 108 4.49 -4.66 -21.79
N LYS A 109 5.40 -5.65 -21.76
CA LYS A 109 5.15 -6.95 -21.12
C LYS A 109 5.10 -6.81 -19.60
N LEU A 110 6.04 -6.07 -19.01
CA LEU A 110 6.08 -5.83 -17.56
C LEU A 110 4.85 -5.07 -17.08
N ARG A 111 4.41 -4.07 -17.84
CA ARG A 111 3.18 -3.30 -17.59
C ARG A 111 1.93 -4.16 -17.68
N ARG A 112 1.84 -5.06 -18.68
CA ARG A 112 0.74 -6.02 -18.79
C ARG A 112 0.71 -6.99 -17.60
N LEU A 113 1.87 -7.50 -17.20
CA LEU A 113 1.99 -8.35 -16.01
C LEU A 113 1.49 -7.61 -14.77
N PHE A 114 1.92 -6.35 -14.57
CA PHE A 114 1.55 -5.55 -13.42
C PHE A 114 0.05 -5.19 -13.35
N LEU A 115 -0.51 -4.68 -14.44
CA LEU A 115 -1.86 -4.10 -14.48
C LEU A 115 -2.96 -5.13 -14.74
N LYS A 116 -2.64 -6.27 -15.34
CA LYS A 116 -3.62 -7.30 -15.71
C LYS A 116 -3.37 -8.62 -14.98
N GLU A 117 -2.22 -9.23 -15.20
CA GLU A 117 -1.97 -10.62 -14.76
C GLU A 117 -1.83 -10.71 -13.23
N TYR A 118 -1.22 -9.73 -12.58
CA TYR A 118 -1.05 -9.69 -11.11
C TYR A 118 -2.11 -8.88 -10.37
N ARG A 119 -3.24 -8.55 -11.01
CA ARG A 119 -4.30 -7.71 -10.42
C ARG A 119 -4.90 -8.29 -9.12
N TYR A 120 -4.89 -9.62 -8.98
CA TYR A 120 -5.37 -10.33 -7.80
C TYR A 120 -4.50 -10.12 -6.54
N LEU A 121 -3.29 -9.55 -6.69
CA LEU A 121 -2.40 -9.24 -5.57
C LEU A 121 -2.53 -7.76 -5.15
N PRO A 122 -2.19 -7.42 -3.89
CA PRO A 122 -1.99 -6.04 -3.47
C PRO A 122 -0.92 -5.33 -4.32
N VAL A 123 -1.07 -4.03 -4.54
CA VAL A 123 -0.28 -3.26 -5.52
C VAL A 123 1.24 -3.42 -5.31
N TYR A 124 1.73 -3.33 -4.07
CA TYR A 124 3.16 -3.42 -3.78
C TYR A 124 3.69 -4.85 -3.89
N SER A 125 2.84 -5.84 -3.61
CA SER A 125 3.16 -7.26 -3.82
C SER A 125 3.36 -7.58 -5.30
N ARG A 126 2.66 -6.88 -6.20
CA ARG A 126 2.89 -7.01 -7.66
C ARG A 126 4.28 -6.56 -8.06
N VAL A 127 4.80 -5.48 -7.46
CA VAL A 127 6.19 -5.03 -7.69
C VAL A 127 7.19 -6.09 -7.22
N GLU A 128 6.97 -6.69 -6.05
CA GLU A 128 7.81 -7.81 -5.59
C GLU A 128 7.72 -9.03 -6.52
N LYS A 129 6.55 -9.30 -7.12
CA LYS A 129 6.42 -10.37 -8.10
C LYS A 129 7.21 -10.09 -9.38
N ILE A 130 7.24 -8.83 -9.84
CA ILE A 130 8.10 -8.41 -10.94
C ILE A 130 9.58 -8.61 -10.56
N LYS A 131 9.97 -8.25 -9.34
CA LYS A 131 11.35 -8.45 -8.86
C LYS A 131 11.77 -9.91 -8.92
N GLN A 132 10.92 -10.82 -8.45
CA GLN A 132 11.15 -12.25 -8.52
C GLN A 132 11.28 -12.73 -9.97
N LEU A 133 10.39 -12.28 -10.84
CA LEU A 133 10.39 -12.63 -12.25
C LEU A 133 11.67 -12.16 -12.96
N LEU A 134 12.08 -10.90 -12.75
CA LEU A 134 13.31 -10.34 -13.32
C LEU A 134 14.54 -11.07 -12.78
N THR A 135 14.58 -11.36 -11.48
CA THR A 135 15.67 -12.14 -10.86
C THR A 135 15.81 -13.51 -11.51
N HIS A 136 14.69 -14.21 -11.71
CA HIS A 136 14.68 -15.50 -12.39
C HIS A 136 15.15 -15.37 -13.85
N HIS A 137 14.65 -14.38 -14.60
CA HIS A 137 15.05 -14.13 -15.97
C HIS A 137 16.55 -13.84 -16.11
N VAL A 138 17.12 -13.02 -15.22
CA VAL A 138 18.57 -12.74 -15.18
C VAL A 138 19.35 -14.02 -14.91
N LYS A 139 18.94 -14.82 -13.93
CA LYS A 139 19.60 -16.09 -13.58
C LYS A 139 19.62 -17.05 -14.78
N THR A 140 18.49 -17.21 -15.47
CA THR A 140 18.36 -18.12 -16.61
C THR A 140 19.12 -17.62 -17.86
N LYS A 141 19.16 -16.31 -18.07
CA LYS A 141 19.85 -15.71 -19.23
C LYS A 141 21.32 -15.39 -19.00
N LYS A 142 21.82 -15.52 -17.76
CA LYS A 142 23.22 -15.23 -17.39
C LYS A 142 24.20 -15.96 -18.30
N THR A 143 24.07 -17.27 -18.46
CA THR A 143 24.99 -18.06 -19.28
C THR A 143 24.97 -17.59 -20.74
N GLN A 144 23.78 -17.37 -21.30
CA GLN A 144 23.64 -16.89 -22.68
C GLN A 144 24.26 -15.49 -22.89
N ILE A 145 24.19 -14.61 -21.89
CA ILE A 145 24.80 -13.29 -21.93
C ILE A 145 26.34 -13.40 -21.90
N LEU A 146 26.88 -14.29 -21.08
CA LEU A 146 28.33 -14.52 -20.96
C LEU A 146 28.90 -15.18 -22.21
N THR A 147 28.24 -16.20 -22.75
CA THR A 147 28.68 -16.86 -24.00
C THR A 147 28.71 -15.87 -25.16
N ARG A 148 27.64 -15.08 -25.36
CA ARG A 148 27.63 -14.03 -26.41
C ARG A 148 28.69 -12.95 -26.21
N PHE A 149 29.01 -12.66 -24.95
CA PHE A 149 30.10 -11.75 -24.63
C PHE A 149 31.46 -12.37 -25.01
N GLU A 150 31.69 -13.63 -24.67
CA GLU A 150 32.91 -14.37 -25.01
C GLU A 150 33.12 -14.48 -26.52
N GLU A 151 32.09 -14.92 -27.26
CA GLU A 151 32.10 -15.04 -28.73
C GLU A 151 32.53 -13.73 -29.41
N LYS A 152 31.98 -12.60 -28.95
CA LYS A 152 32.31 -11.28 -29.52
C LYS A 152 33.78 -10.90 -29.33
N TYR A 153 34.38 -11.27 -28.20
CA TYR A 153 35.79 -11.01 -27.93
C TYR A 153 36.70 -12.00 -28.63
N GLU A 154 36.29 -13.26 -28.79
CA GLU A 154 37.01 -14.25 -29.60
C GLU A 154 37.08 -13.82 -31.06
N GLU A 155 35.97 -13.39 -31.66
CA GLU A 155 35.94 -12.88 -33.04
C GLU A 155 36.87 -11.64 -33.21
N ALA A 156 36.89 -10.76 -32.21
CA ALA A 156 37.78 -9.59 -32.21
C ALA A 156 39.27 -9.97 -32.08
N LEU A 157 39.58 -10.99 -31.28
CA LEU A 157 40.94 -11.51 -31.11
C LEU A 157 41.41 -12.22 -32.38
N GLU A 158 40.56 -13.04 -33.00
CA GLU A 158 40.85 -13.74 -34.25
C GLU A 158 41.17 -12.74 -35.37
N LYS A 159 40.35 -11.70 -35.53
CA LYS A 159 40.62 -10.60 -36.47
C LYS A 159 41.95 -9.90 -36.20
N ALA A 160 42.32 -9.73 -34.92
CA ALA A 160 43.60 -9.12 -34.57
C ALA A 160 44.79 -10.06 -34.84
N LEU A 161 44.64 -11.36 -34.62
CA LEU A 161 45.69 -12.38 -34.83
C LEU A 161 46.00 -12.61 -36.31
N TYR A 162 44.97 -12.71 -37.16
CA TYR A 162 45.14 -13.04 -38.58
C TYR A 162 45.08 -11.81 -39.50
N GLY A 163 44.54 -10.69 -39.05
CA GLY A 163 44.38 -9.47 -39.86
C GLY A 163 45.57 -8.50 -39.83
N ILE A 164 46.53 -8.67 -38.92
CA ILE A 164 47.68 -7.77 -38.75
C ILE A 164 48.97 -8.50 -39.12
N LYS A 165 49.66 -8.04 -40.17
CA LYS A 165 50.95 -8.60 -40.63
C LYS A 165 52.15 -8.21 -39.76
N ASP A 166 52.08 -7.06 -39.10
CA ASP A 166 53.15 -6.51 -38.25
C ASP A 166 53.09 -7.15 -36.85
N ASP A 167 54.14 -7.89 -36.49
CA ASP A 167 54.22 -8.68 -35.26
C ASP A 167 54.15 -7.84 -33.98
N GLU A 168 54.80 -6.68 -33.94
CA GLU A 168 54.75 -5.80 -32.76
C GLU A 168 53.36 -5.19 -32.58
N LYS A 169 52.75 -4.73 -33.68
CA LYS A 169 51.39 -4.16 -33.64
C LYS A 169 50.35 -5.22 -33.29
N ARG A 170 50.51 -6.44 -33.80
CA ARG A 170 49.66 -7.59 -33.45
C ARG A 170 49.74 -7.87 -31.95
N ARG A 171 50.95 -8.00 -31.40
CA ARG A 171 51.16 -8.27 -29.98
C ARG A 171 50.55 -7.18 -29.09
N LYS A 172 50.79 -5.90 -29.40
CA LYS A 172 50.19 -4.77 -28.65
C LYS A 172 48.66 -4.78 -28.70
N LYS A 173 48.06 -5.07 -29.87
CA LYS A 173 46.59 -5.11 -30.04
C LYS A 173 45.96 -6.27 -29.28
N VAL A 174 46.56 -7.45 -29.32
CA VAL A 174 46.07 -8.65 -28.62
C VAL A 174 46.11 -8.45 -27.10
N VAL A 175 47.23 -7.96 -26.55
CA VAL A 175 47.33 -7.65 -25.11
C VAL A 175 46.26 -6.64 -24.69
N ALA A 176 46.09 -5.56 -25.45
CA ALA A 176 45.06 -4.55 -25.17
C ALA A 176 43.62 -5.13 -25.21
N LEU A 177 43.34 -6.07 -26.11
CA LEU A 177 42.04 -6.75 -26.19
C LEU A 177 41.83 -7.71 -25.02
N MET A 178 42.87 -8.43 -24.59
CA MET A 178 42.81 -9.33 -23.43
C MET A 178 42.57 -8.55 -22.13
N ASP A 179 43.35 -7.49 -21.88
CA ASP A 179 43.16 -6.61 -20.72
C ASP A 179 41.77 -5.94 -20.76
N GLY A 180 41.32 -5.55 -21.95
CA GLY A 180 39.99 -4.99 -22.16
C GLY A 180 38.86 -6.00 -21.92
N LYS A 181 39.07 -7.27 -22.28
CA LYS A 181 38.12 -8.37 -22.05
C LYS A 181 37.94 -8.61 -20.55
N GLU A 182 39.03 -8.67 -19.80
CA GLU A 182 39.00 -8.91 -18.35
C GLU A 182 38.22 -7.79 -17.63
N LYS A 183 38.61 -6.53 -17.84
CA LYS A 183 37.90 -5.36 -17.27
C LYS A 183 36.42 -5.34 -17.63
N ARG A 184 36.10 -5.65 -18.89
CA ARG A 184 34.70 -5.62 -19.35
C ARG A 184 33.88 -6.78 -18.80
N ASN A 185 34.49 -7.95 -18.62
CA ASN A 185 33.85 -9.09 -17.97
C ASN A 185 33.51 -8.75 -16.52
N GLU A 186 34.42 -8.11 -15.78
CA GLU A 186 34.13 -7.63 -14.42
C GLU A 186 32.94 -6.65 -14.40
N GLN A 187 32.92 -5.69 -15.31
CA GLN A 187 31.79 -4.75 -15.47
C GLN A 187 30.48 -5.45 -15.85
N LEU A 188 30.53 -6.50 -16.67
CA LEU A 188 29.35 -7.27 -17.04
C LEU A 188 28.82 -8.08 -15.85
N GLN A 189 29.70 -8.73 -15.10
CA GLN A 189 29.34 -9.47 -13.89
C GLN A 189 28.76 -8.54 -12.82
N SER A 190 29.30 -7.35 -12.64
CA SER A 190 28.75 -6.35 -11.72
C SER A 190 27.38 -5.85 -12.20
N SER A 191 27.22 -5.59 -13.50
CA SER A 191 25.94 -5.21 -14.11
C SER A 191 24.87 -6.28 -13.91
N ILE A 192 25.21 -7.57 -14.07
CA ILE A 192 24.29 -8.69 -13.82
C ILE A 192 23.80 -8.70 -12.37
N LYS A 193 24.70 -8.44 -11.40
CA LYS A 193 24.36 -8.42 -9.97
C LYS A 193 23.46 -7.24 -9.60
N ILE A 194 23.68 -6.07 -10.22
CA ILE A 194 23.01 -4.82 -9.82
C ILE A 194 21.74 -4.56 -10.64
N ALA A 195 21.60 -5.11 -11.85
CA ALA A 195 20.50 -4.79 -12.78
C ALA A 195 19.10 -4.82 -12.14
N VAL A 196 18.76 -5.90 -11.43
CA VAL A 196 17.46 -6.02 -10.77
C VAL A 196 17.28 -4.96 -9.69
N LYS A 197 18.31 -4.73 -8.86
CA LYS A 197 18.26 -3.70 -7.80
C LYS A 197 18.07 -2.31 -8.40
N SER A 198 18.85 -1.98 -9.43
CA SER A 198 18.77 -0.66 -10.11
C SER A 198 17.39 -0.45 -10.73
N TYR A 199 16.83 -1.48 -11.36
CA TYR A 199 15.48 -1.39 -11.92
C TYR A 199 14.42 -1.26 -10.83
N MET A 200 14.58 -1.95 -9.70
CA MET A 200 13.62 -1.84 -8.59
C MET A 200 13.65 -0.48 -7.89
N ASN A 201 14.77 0.25 -7.98
CA ASN A 201 14.87 1.60 -7.43
C ASN A 201 14.04 2.64 -8.21
N THR A 202 13.56 2.32 -9.42
CA THR A 202 12.66 3.22 -10.17
C THR A 202 11.24 3.21 -9.60
N PHE A 203 10.90 2.25 -8.72
CA PHE A 203 9.59 2.17 -8.10
C PHE A 203 9.58 2.93 -6.78
N GLU A 204 8.94 4.10 -6.78
CA GLU A 204 8.77 4.92 -5.58
C GLU A 204 7.63 4.38 -4.70
N LYS A 205 7.98 3.52 -3.74
CA LYS A 205 7.03 3.02 -2.74
C LYS A 205 7.01 3.93 -1.53
N LYS A 206 5.93 4.68 -1.36
CA LYS A 206 5.66 5.42 -0.11
C LYS A 206 4.92 4.55 0.89
N ASP A 207 5.12 4.79 2.18
CA ASP A 207 4.34 4.08 3.19
C ASP A 207 2.89 4.62 3.26
N ILE A 208 1.98 3.77 3.73
CA ILE A 208 0.55 4.06 3.74
C ILE A 208 0.18 5.31 4.57
N TYR A 209 0.98 5.64 5.59
CA TYR A 209 0.74 6.79 6.44
C TYR A 209 1.11 8.08 5.71
N THR A 210 2.28 8.09 5.06
CA THR A 210 2.69 9.20 4.20
C THR A 210 1.69 9.42 3.07
N LEU A 211 1.24 8.36 2.39
CA LEU A 211 0.24 8.47 1.33
C LEU A 211 -1.09 9.07 1.84
N TYR A 212 -1.57 8.58 2.98
CA TYR A 212 -2.80 9.10 3.57
C TYR A 212 -2.65 10.56 4.00
N GLN A 213 -1.54 10.92 4.64
CA GLN A 213 -1.25 12.30 5.04
C GLN A 213 -1.15 13.22 3.82
N GLU A 214 -0.41 12.83 2.77
CA GLU A 214 -0.29 13.60 1.52
C GLU A 214 -1.67 13.87 0.91
N LEU A 215 -2.52 12.85 0.80
CA LEU A 215 -3.88 13.01 0.31
C LEU A 215 -4.66 13.99 1.21
N MET A 216 -4.65 13.77 2.52
CA MET A 216 -5.50 14.52 3.45
C MET A 216 -5.01 15.93 3.75
N THR A 217 -3.77 16.30 3.40
CA THR A 217 -3.24 17.66 3.60
C THR A 217 -3.10 18.46 2.32
N SER A 218 -3.25 17.84 1.15
CA SER A 218 -3.14 18.52 -0.15
C SER A 218 -4.53 18.86 -0.69
N GLU A 219 -4.83 20.16 -0.79
CA GLU A 219 -6.06 20.66 -1.41
C GLU A 219 -6.16 20.21 -2.87
N GLU A 220 -5.05 20.22 -3.59
CA GLU A 220 -4.97 19.78 -5.00
C GLU A 220 -5.30 18.29 -5.17
N LEU A 221 -4.73 17.43 -4.31
CA LEU A 221 -5.02 16.00 -4.37
C LEU A 221 -6.46 15.71 -3.97
N LEU A 222 -6.98 16.34 -2.91
CA LEU A 222 -8.38 16.19 -2.54
C LEU A 222 -9.28 16.63 -3.70
N ALA A 223 -9.09 17.84 -4.23
CA ALA A 223 -9.87 18.36 -5.35
C ALA A 223 -9.80 17.49 -6.61
N ALA A 224 -8.68 16.81 -6.86
CA ALA A 224 -8.53 15.91 -8.00
C ALA A 224 -9.41 14.65 -7.89
N TYR A 225 -9.77 14.22 -6.68
CA TYR A 225 -10.48 12.96 -6.43
C TYR A 225 -11.88 13.16 -5.82
N THR A 226 -12.17 14.30 -5.20
CA THR A 226 -13.49 14.64 -4.66
C THR A 226 -14.36 15.28 -5.73
N VAL A 227 -15.61 14.81 -5.85
CA VAL A 227 -16.58 15.34 -6.83
C VAL A 227 -17.60 16.26 -6.18
N ASP A 228 -18.04 15.94 -4.97
CA ASP A 228 -19.21 16.57 -4.32
C ASP A 228 -18.84 17.54 -3.19
N MET A 229 -17.65 18.13 -3.23
CA MET A 229 -17.20 19.13 -2.25
C MET A 229 -16.81 20.44 -2.91
N SER A 230 -17.21 21.55 -2.31
CA SER A 230 -16.72 22.88 -2.70
C SER A 230 -15.24 23.05 -2.34
N ALA A 231 -14.56 23.98 -3.03
CA ALA A 231 -13.16 24.30 -2.75
C ALA A 231 -12.93 24.72 -1.28
N GLU A 232 -13.89 25.41 -0.68
CA GLU A 232 -13.82 25.83 0.73
C GLU A 232 -13.92 24.62 1.68
N GLU A 233 -14.81 23.65 1.40
CA GLU A 233 -14.91 22.43 2.20
C GLU A 233 -13.65 21.57 2.10
N ILE A 234 -13.04 21.47 0.91
CA ILE A 234 -11.76 20.78 0.68
C ILE A 234 -10.66 21.44 1.51
N LYS A 235 -10.55 22.77 1.44
CA LYS A 235 -9.59 23.55 2.22
C LYS A 235 -9.78 23.37 3.72
N GLN A 236 -11.02 23.33 4.19
CA GLN A 236 -11.32 23.08 5.60
C GLN A 236 -10.91 21.67 6.02
N LEU A 237 -11.22 20.65 5.21
CA LEU A 237 -10.82 19.27 5.45
C LEU A 237 -9.29 19.13 5.52
N ALA A 238 -8.57 19.77 4.59
CA ALA A 238 -7.12 19.74 4.52
C ALA A 238 -6.47 20.40 5.74
N ASN A 239 -6.93 21.60 6.09
CA ASN A 239 -6.42 22.34 7.26
C ASN A 239 -6.71 21.60 8.57
N TYR A 240 -7.91 21.06 8.71
CA TYR A 240 -8.28 20.27 9.89
C TYR A 240 -7.38 19.05 10.03
N SER A 241 -7.26 18.24 8.97
CA SER A 241 -6.41 17.03 8.98
C SER A 241 -4.94 17.36 9.24
N SER A 242 -4.43 18.45 8.65
CA SER A 242 -3.08 18.96 8.92
C SER A 242 -2.87 19.27 10.41
N SER A 243 -3.83 19.94 11.06
CA SER A 243 -3.76 20.26 12.50
C SER A 243 -3.70 19.02 13.41
N ILE A 244 -4.33 17.92 12.97
CA ILE A 244 -4.32 16.64 13.68
C ILE A 244 -2.98 15.93 13.47
N PHE A 245 -2.48 15.87 12.24
CA PHE A 245 -1.22 15.19 11.93
C PHE A 245 0.01 15.91 12.49
N GLN A 246 -0.02 17.24 12.63
CA GLN A 246 1.02 18.01 13.33
C GLN A 246 1.18 17.56 14.80
N LYS A 247 0.10 17.07 15.42
CA LYS A 247 0.13 16.47 16.78
C LYS A 247 0.59 15.02 16.78
N LYS A 248 1.05 14.50 15.64
CA LYS A 248 1.43 13.09 15.38
C LYS A 248 0.34 12.11 15.82
N ALA A 249 -0.91 12.48 15.58
CA ALA A 249 -2.08 11.71 15.97
C ALA A 249 -3.01 11.47 14.77
N TYR A 250 -3.94 10.55 14.96
CA TYR A 250 -5.03 10.22 14.05
C TYR A 250 -6.33 10.22 14.83
N GLU A 251 -7.45 10.28 14.13
CA GLU A 251 -8.78 10.11 14.69
C GLU A 251 -9.32 8.70 14.40
N LEU A 252 -10.47 8.36 14.98
CA LEU A 252 -11.08 7.03 14.85
C LEU A 252 -11.46 6.74 13.38
N GLU A 253 -11.98 7.75 12.72
CA GLU A 253 -12.43 7.81 11.34
C GLU A 253 -11.27 7.78 10.34
N ASP A 254 -10.04 8.09 10.75
CA ASP A 254 -8.84 7.88 9.91
C ASP A 254 -8.42 6.41 9.86
N LEU A 255 -8.88 5.57 10.80
CA LEU A 255 -8.45 4.17 10.90
C LEU A 255 -8.94 3.30 9.75
N ALA A 256 -10.21 3.46 9.33
CA ALA A 256 -10.75 2.71 8.20
C ALA A 256 -10.05 3.05 6.88
N PRO A 257 -9.86 4.33 6.50
CA PRO A 257 -9.06 4.75 5.36
C PRO A 257 -7.63 4.15 5.36
N LEU A 258 -6.92 4.26 6.49
CA LEU A 258 -5.56 3.72 6.63
C LEU A 258 -5.52 2.21 6.49
N PHE A 259 -6.48 1.51 7.12
CA PHE A 259 -6.59 0.06 7.01
C PHE A 259 -6.91 -0.36 5.58
N TYR A 260 -7.84 0.33 4.91
CA TYR A 260 -8.18 0.07 3.52
C TYR A 260 -6.99 0.25 2.57
N LEU A 261 -6.21 1.33 2.75
CA LEU A 261 -4.94 1.52 2.03
C LEU A 261 -3.96 0.38 2.28
N LYS A 262 -3.83 -0.08 3.52
CA LYS A 262 -3.01 -1.25 3.85
C LYS A 262 -3.47 -2.49 3.09
N VAL A 263 -4.76 -2.80 3.12
CA VAL A 263 -5.34 -3.96 2.41
C VAL A 263 -5.02 -3.91 0.92
N LYS A 264 -5.29 -2.77 0.26
CA LYS A 264 -5.14 -2.66 -1.21
C LYS A 264 -3.67 -2.56 -1.66
N LEU A 265 -2.80 -1.90 -0.89
CA LEU A 265 -1.41 -1.67 -1.30
C LEU A 265 -0.46 -2.78 -0.81
N LEU A 266 -0.57 -3.18 0.46
CA LEU A 266 0.36 -4.10 1.13
C LEU A 266 -0.23 -5.51 1.32
N GLY A 267 -1.55 -5.60 1.48
CA GLY A 267 -2.23 -6.80 1.96
C GLY A 267 -2.27 -6.88 3.49
N ILE A 268 -2.90 -7.94 3.99
CA ILE A 268 -3.05 -8.25 5.41
C ILE A 268 -2.46 -9.62 5.69
N ASP A 269 -1.67 -9.72 6.76
CA ASP A 269 -1.11 -11.00 7.22
C ASP A 269 -2.22 -11.97 7.61
N GLU A 270 -2.04 -13.26 7.31
CA GLU A 270 -3.03 -14.31 7.60
C GLU A 270 -3.47 -14.34 9.07
N LYS A 271 -2.58 -14.03 10.02
CA LYS A 271 -2.90 -13.93 11.46
C LYS A 271 -3.95 -12.87 11.81
N HIS A 272 -4.14 -11.88 10.94
CA HIS A 272 -5.11 -10.79 11.12
C HIS A 272 -6.38 -11.01 10.30
N LYS A 273 -6.42 -12.03 9.42
CA LYS A 273 -7.63 -12.42 8.70
C LYS A 273 -8.53 -13.26 9.60
N MET A 274 -9.84 -13.03 9.50
CA MET A 274 -10.83 -13.67 10.35
C MET A 274 -11.91 -14.29 9.48
N LYS A 275 -12.22 -15.57 9.73
CA LYS A 275 -13.24 -16.28 8.94
C LYS A 275 -14.65 -15.80 9.24
N SER A 276 -14.97 -15.59 10.53
CA SER A 276 -16.27 -15.11 11.01
C SER A 276 -16.06 -13.98 12.01
N VAL A 277 -16.85 -12.92 11.86
CA VAL A 277 -16.75 -11.67 12.63
C VAL A 277 -18.11 -11.34 13.22
N PHE A 278 -18.17 -11.19 14.53
CA PHE A 278 -19.33 -10.68 15.25
C PHE A 278 -19.06 -9.24 15.64
N ILE A 279 -19.96 -8.33 15.30
CA ILE A 279 -19.88 -6.91 15.63
C ILE A 279 -21.05 -6.59 16.55
N ASP A 280 -20.73 -6.18 17.77
CA ASP A 280 -21.68 -5.65 18.74
C ASP A 280 -21.72 -4.12 18.66
N GLU A 281 -22.85 -3.53 19.02
CA GLU A 281 -23.14 -2.09 18.90
C GLU A 281 -22.80 -1.53 17.50
N ALA A 282 -23.27 -2.23 16.45
CA ALA A 282 -23.01 -1.91 15.06
C ALA A 282 -23.39 -0.49 14.64
N GLN A 283 -24.32 0.15 15.36
CA GLN A 283 -24.69 1.55 15.14
C GLN A 283 -23.59 2.56 15.48
N ASP A 284 -22.50 2.15 16.15
CA ASP A 284 -21.33 3.01 16.38
C ASP A 284 -20.31 2.96 15.22
N TYR A 285 -20.56 2.14 14.19
CA TYR A 285 -19.67 1.97 13.05
C TYR A 285 -20.11 2.79 11.85
N SER A 286 -19.14 3.39 11.14
CA SER A 286 -19.38 3.99 9.84
C SER A 286 -19.42 2.95 8.72
N TYR A 287 -20.09 3.28 7.61
CA TYR A 287 -20.12 2.43 6.43
C TYR A 287 -18.72 2.06 5.92
N PHE A 288 -17.78 3.02 5.95
CA PHE A 288 -16.42 2.74 5.51
C PHE A 288 -15.69 1.79 6.48
N GLN A 289 -15.95 1.85 7.78
CA GLN A 289 -15.37 0.87 8.72
C GLN A 289 -15.81 -0.56 8.37
N PHE A 290 -17.09 -0.79 8.07
CA PHE A 290 -17.57 -2.10 7.62
C PHE A 290 -16.89 -2.57 6.34
N ILE A 291 -16.78 -1.70 5.33
CA ILE A 291 -16.14 -2.05 4.05
C ILE A 291 -14.66 -2.38 4.27
N ALA A 292 -13.95 -1.57 5.06
CA ALA A 292 -12.53 -1.78 5.33
C ALA A 292 -12.30 -3.12 6.03
N LEU A 293 -13.15 -3.48 7.01
CA LEU A 293 -13.12 -4.79 7.68
C LEU A 293 -13.42 -5.93 6.71
N LYS A 294 -14.49 -5.82 5.90
CA LYS A 294 -14.86 -6.83 4.91
C LYS A 294 -13.71 -7.13 3.95
N GLU A 295 -13.09 -6.08 3.43
CA GLU A 295 -11.97 -6.17 2.51
C GLU A 295 -10.70 -6.71 3.17
N GLY A 296 -10.43 -6.34 4.42
CA GLY A 296 -9.25 -6.81 5.14
C GLY A 296 -9.34 -8.26 5.61
N PHE A 297 -10.53 -8.73 5.96
CA PHE A 297 -10.74 -10.12 6.38
C PHE A 297 -10.92 -11.09 5.23
N ASP A 298 -11.31 -10.61 4.05
CA ASP A 298 -11.63 -11.45 2.89
C ASP A 298 -12.73 -12.48 3.22
N THR A 299 -13.78 -12.03 3.93
CA THR A 299 -14.93 -12.86 4.32
C THR A 299 -16.24 -12.08 4.20
N ASN A 300 -17.34 -12.82 4.04
CA ASN A 300 -18.71 -12.29 4.12
C ASN A 300 -19.44 -12.74 5.40
N LEU A 301 -18.80 -13.53 6.27
CA LEU A 301 -19.44 -14.06 7.48
C LEU A 301 -19.39 -13.04 8.61
N PHE A 302 -20.25 -12.02 8.50
CA PHE A 302 -20.47 -11.02 9.53
C PHE A 302 -21.81 -11.25 10.22
N THR A 303 -21.79 -11.29 11.54
CA THR A 303 -22.99 -11.18 12.37
C THR A 303 -22.99 -9.80 13.01
N ILE A 304 -23.94 -8.97 12.60
CA ILE A 304 -24.02 -7.56 12.99
C ILE A 304 -25.19 -7.42 13.95
N VAL A 305 -24.91 -6.95 15.17
CA VAL A 305 -25.89 -6.77 16.25
C VAL A 305 -25.82 -5.35 16.76
N GLY A 306 -26.98 -4.77 17.09
CA GLY A 306 -27.09 -3.41 17.60
C GLY A 306 -28.56 -2.96 17.65
N ASP A 307 -28.81 -1.87 18.36
CA ASP A 307 -30.13 -1.24 18.46
C ASP A 307 -30.10 0.15 17.82
N LEU A 308 -30.82 0.31 16.71
CA LEU A 308 -30.92 1.58 15.99
C LEU A 308 -31.62 2.67 16.83
N ALA A 309 -32.38 2.33 17.86
CA ALA A 309 -32.95 3.33 18.76
C ALA A 309 -31.90 3.99 19.68
N ARG A 310 -30.70 3.40 19.80
CA ARG A 310 -29.62 3.85 20.68
C ARG A 310 -28.46 4.53 19.95
N VAL A 311 -28.67 5.01 18.73
CA VAL A 311 -27.61 5.67 17.94
C VAL A 311 -26.90 6.73 18.79
N SER A 312 -25.64 6.47 19.11
CA SER A 312 -24.75 7.42 19.77
C SER A 312 -24.65 8.68 18.89
N MET A 313 -24.72 9.88 19.51
CA MET A 313 -24.71 11.18 18.80
C MET A 313 -23.55 11.41 17.81
N HIS A 314 -22.55 10.52 17.77
CA HIS A 314 -21.51 10.47 16.74
C HIS A 314 -22.08 10.30 15.32
N ILE A 315 -23.27 9.69 15.16
CA ILE A 315 -23.94 9.46 13.87
C ILE A 315 -25.25 10.24 13.70
N ALA A 316 -25.79 10.90 14.73
CA ALA A 316 -27.06 11.66 14.61
C ALA A 316 -27.02 12.76 13.52
N ALA A 317 -25.84 13.21 13.10
CA ALA A 317 -25.65 14.12 11.96
C ALA A 317 -25.80 13.46 10.56
N GLN A 318 -25.80 12.12 10.46
CA GLN A 318 -25.91 11.38 9.19
C GLN A 318 -27.38 11.16 8.75
N GLY A 319 -28.34 11.23 9.68
CA GLY A 319 -29.76 10.97 9.40
C GLY A 319 -30.61 12.21 9.10
N ALA A 320 -30.06 13.42 9.18
CA ALA A 320 -30.82 14.67 9.02
C ALA A 320 -30.86 15.21 7.57
N GLY A 321 -30.20 14.54 6.62
CA GLY A 321 -30.09 14.98 5.21
C GLY A 321 -31.04 14.31 4.22
N SER A 322 -31.90 13.39 4.66
CA SER A 322 -32.89 12.72 3.81
C SER A 322 -34.30 12.89 4.37
N ARG A 323 -34.84 14.10 4.22
CA ARG A 323 -36.28 14.34 4.13
C ARG A 323 -36.58 15.31 3.01
#